data_AF-A0A415JBU7-F1
#
_entry.id   AF-A0A415JBU7-F1
#
_cell.length_a   1.000
_cell.length_b   1.000
_cell.length_c   1.000
_cell.angle_alpha   90.00
_cell.angle_beta   90.00
_cell.angle_gamma   90.00
#
_symmetry.space_group_name_H-M   'P 1'
#
loop_
_entity.id
_entity.type
_entity.pdbx_description
1 polymer ?
#
loop_
_entity_poly.entity_id
_entity_poly.type
_entity_poly.pdbx_seq_one_letter_code
_entity_poly.pdbx_strand_id
1 'polypeptide(L)'
;MKPQEKKGCLIGIGLLVLYCILTYLSIKFDSPILKTISFGIPGFASSYVFGKYFGIKDFQWKTQRDLPLILLGFIVFIFFTWIAYGRLW
;
A
#
# COMPACT_ATOMS: atom_id res chain seq x y z
N MET A 1 17.37 6.38 18.38
CA MET A 1 16.43 6.73 17.28
C MET A 1 16.45 8.22 17.05
N LYS A 2 16.69 8.62 15.80
CA LYS A 2 16.58 10.01 15.36
C LYS A 2 15.11 10.44 15.42
N PRO A 3 14.80 11.73 15.66
CA PRO A 3 13.42 12.22 15.77
C PRO A 3 12.56 11.96 14.52
N GLN A 4 13.21 11.83 13.36
CA GLN A 4 12.62 11.46 12.07
C GLN A 4 12.13 10.00 12.04
N GLU A 5 12.87 9.06 12.61
CA GLU A 5 12.48 7.64 12.69
C GLU A 5 11.28 7.45 13.63
N LYS A 6 11.19 8.24 14.71
CA LYS A 6 10.03 8.23 15.62
C LYS A 6 8.74 8.65 14.92
N LYS A 7 8.81 9.66 14.05
CA LYS A 7 7.67 10.10 13.24
C LYS A 7 7.28 9.05 12.19
N GLY A 8 8.26 8.45 11.51
CA GLY A 8 8.02 7.35 10.57
C GLY A 8 7.37 6.13 11.24
N CYS A 9 7.81 5.79 12.45
CA CYS A 9 7.23 4.72 13.25
C CYS A 9 5.76 5.00 13.61
N LEU A 10 5.45 6.21 14.07
CA LEU A 10 4.07 6.61 14.41
C LEU A 10 3.13 6.56 13.18
N ILE A 11 3.63 7.01 12.02
CA ILE A 11 2.90 6.94 10.75
C ILE A 11 2.71 5.48 10.32
N GLY A 12 3.73 4.64 10.50
CA GLY A 12 3.65 3.20 10.24
C GLY A 12 2.58 2.50 11.08
N ILE A 13 2.48 2.84 12.38
CA ILE A 13 1.43 2.31 13.26
C ILE A 13 0.04 2.75 12.79
N GLY A 14 -0.13 4.03 12.42
CA GLY A 14 -1.39 4.52 11.85
C GLY A 14 -1.77 3.80 10.56
N LEU A 15 -0.78 3.51 9.71
CA LEU A 15 -0.97 2.75 8.47
C LEU A 15 -1.39 1.29 8.74
N LEU A 16 -0.82 0.66 9.76
CA LEU A 16 -1.16 -0.70 10.17
C LEU A 16 -2.61 -0.79 10.65
N VAL A 17 -3.07 0.18 11.43
CA VAL A 17 -4.47 0.26 11.88
C VAL A 17 -5.40 0.45 10.69
N LEU A 18 -5.07 1.35 9.76
CA LEU A 18 -5.85 1.57 8.54
C LEU A 18 -5.93 0.31 7.68
N TYR A 19 -4.83 -0.44 7.56
CA TYR A 19 -4.80 -1.73 6.88
C TYR A 19 -5.77 -2.73 7.52
N CYS A 20 -5.69 -2.92 8.84
CA CYS A 20 -6.59 -3.85 9.55
C CYS A 20 -8.07 -3.51 9.33
N ILE A 21 -8.44 -2.21 9.35
CA ILE A 21 -9.82 -1.77 9.11
C ILE A 21 -10.25 -2.09 7.67
N LEU A 22 -9.40 -1.76 6.69
CA LEU A 22 -9.69 -2.03 5.27
C LEU A 22 -9.80 -3.52 4.99
N THR A 23 -8.90 -4.35 5.55
CA THR A 23 -8.95 -5.81 5.42
C THR A 23 -10.22 -6.38 6.07
N TYR A 24 -10.61 -5.90 7.25
CA TYR A 24 -11.84 -6.34 7.91
C TYR A 24 -13.08 -6.02 7.08
N LEU A 25 -13.20 -4.78 6.58
CA LEU A 25 -14.28 -4.37 5.67
C LEU A 25 -14.27 -5.21 4.40
N SER A 26 -13.07 -5.50 3.88
CA SER A 26 -12.89 -6.27 2.67
C SER A 26 -13.33 -7.73 2.80
N ILE A 27 -13.12 -8.36 3.96
CA ILE A 27 -13.62 -9.71 4.25
C ILE A 27 -15.14 -9.66 4.40
N LYS A 28 -15.67 -8.65 5.09
CA LYS A 28 -17.10 -8.54 5.39
C LYS A 28 -17.96 -8.29 4.14
N PHE A 29 -17.48 -7.50 3.19
CA PHE A 29 -18.22 -7.14 1.98
C PHE A 29 -17.90 -8.04 0.77
N ASP A 30 -16.95 -8.97 0.90
CA ASP A 30 -16.43 -9.86 -0.15
C ASP A 30 -16.21 -9.17 -1.51
N SER A 31 -15.84 -7.89 -1.48
CA SER A 31 -15.70 -7.10 -2.69
C SER A 31 -14.25 -7.16 -3.18
N PRO A 32 -14.00 -7.62 -4.42
CA PRO A 32 -12.65 -7.70 -4.97
C PRO A 32 -11.98 -6.32 -5.10
N ILE A 33 -12.78 -5.26 -5.23
CA ILE A 33 -12.30 -3.87 -5.27
C ILE A 33 -11.78 -3.45 -3.89
N LEU A 34 -12.52 -3.76 -2.82
CA LEU A 34 -12.07 -3.49 -1.45
C LEU A 34 -10.81 -4.30 -1.11
N LYS A 35 -10.71 -5.55 -1.57
CA LYS A 35 -9.51 -6.39 -1.38
C LYS A 35 -8.31 -5.69 -2.00
N THR A 36 -8.43 -5.26 -3.25
CA THR A 36 -7.35 -4.56 -3.96
C THR A 36 -6.93 -3.27 -3.24
N ILE A 37 -7.89 -2.44 -2.83
CA ILE A 37 -7.61 -1.19 -2.10
C ILE A 37 -6.93 -1.49 -0.75
N SER A 38 -7.37 -2.53 -0.05
CA SER A 38 -6.80 -2.93 1.24
C SER A 38 -5.34 -3.33 1.14
N PHE A 39 -4.89 -3.93 0.04
CA PHE A 39 -3.48 -4.31 -0.15
C PHE A 39 -2.65 -3.20 -0.81
N GLY A 40 -3.22 -2.46 -1.77
CA GLY A 40 -2.49 -1.48 -2.56
C GLY A 40 -2.14 -0.19 -1.80
N ILE A 41 -3.08 0.37 -1.01
CA ILE A 41 -2.86 1.62 -0.27
C ILE A 41 -1.76 1.47 0.80
N PRO A 42 -1.78 0.43 1.67
CA PRO A 42 -0.74 0.29 2.68
C PRO A 42 0.61 -0.07 2.07
N GLY A 43 0.67 -0.87 0.99
CA GLY A 43 1.94 -1.16 0.32
C GLY A 43 2.60 0.09 -0.28
N PHE A 44 1.81 1.00 -0.83
CA PHE A 44 2.30 2.27 -1.36
C PHE A 44 2.76 3.21 -0.25
N ALA A 45 1.92 3.38 0.78
CA ALA A 45 2.22 4.29 1.87
C ALA A 45 3.37 3.78 2.76
N SER A 46 3.54 2.46 2.93
CA SER A 46 4.70 1.89 3.62
C SER A 46 5.97 2.17 2.84
N SER A 47 5.98 2.02 1.52
CA SER A 47 7.13 2.33 0.66
C SER A 47 7.51 3.82 0.73
N TYR A 48 6.52 4.71 0.73
CA TYR A 48 6.73 6.16 0.92
C TYR A 48 7.32 6.49 2.30
N VAL A 49 6.76 5.92 3.36
CA VAL A 49 7.21 6.16 4.74
C VAL A 49 8.61 5.60 4.97
N PHE A 50 8.90 4.41 4.43
CA PHE A 50 10.22 3.79 4.55
C PHE A 50 11.30 4.59 3.81
N GLY A 51 11.03 4.97 2.56
CA GLY A 51 11.96 5.80 1.77
C GLY A 51 12.22 7.17 2.41
N LYS A 52 11.18 7.82 2.95
CA LYS A 52 11.27 9.17 3.51
C LYS A 52 11.86 9.22 4.93
N TYR A 53 11.57 8.24 5.78
CA TYR A 53 11.91 8.30 7.21
C TYR A 53 13.02 7.32 7.64
N PHE A 54 13.23 6.21 6.93
CA PHE A 54 14.21 5.17 7.29
C PHE A 54 15.48 5.15 6.41
N GLY A 55 15.59 6.04 5.43
CA GLY A 55 16.90 6.49 4.96
C GLY A 55 17.42 5.87 3.68
N ILE A 56 16.68 6.00 2.58
CA ILE A 56 17.33 6.03 1.26
C ILE A 56 17.58 7.51 0.95
N LYS A 57 18.79 8.00 1.29
CA LYS A 57 19.16 9.42 1.08
C LYS A 57 19.09 9.87 -0.39
N ASP A 58 19.06 8.92 -1.32
CA ASP A 58 18.94 9.13 -2.78
C ASP A 58 17.53 8.83 -3.33
N PHE A 59 16.53 8.56 -2.48
CA PHE A 59 15.17 8.27 -2.94
C PHE A 59 14.43 9.58 -3.24
N GLN A 60 14.81 10.20 -4.36
CA GLN A 60 14.00 11.23 -4.98
C GLN A 60 12.84 10.56 -5.71
N TRP A 61 11.68 10.56 -5.07
CA TRP A 61 10.41 10.23 -5.69
C TRP A 61 10.25 11.05 -6.98
N LYS A 62 10.46 10.43 -8.14
CA LYS A 62 10.24 11.09 -9.43
C LYS A 62 8.87 10.66 -9.89
N THR A 63 7.87 11.48 -9.58
CA THR A 63 6.46 11.24 -9.92
C THR A 63 6.29 10.78 -11.37
N GLN A 64 7.05 11.31 -12.34
CA GLN A 64 6.95 10.87 -13.74
C GLN A 64 7.37 9.42 -14.01
N ARG A 65 8.25 8.82 -13.19
CA ARG A 65 8.75 7.45 -13.37
C ARG A 65 8.11 6.47 -12.39
N ASP A 66 7.93 6.88 -11.14
CA ASP A 66 7.40 6.02 -10.09
C ASP A 66 5.87 5.90 -10.15
N LEU A 67 5.15 6.98 -10.53
CA LEU A 67 3.69 6.96 -10.66
C LEU A 67 3.19 5.95 -11.70
N PRO A 68 3.72 5.89 -12.94
CA PRO A 68 3.27 4.88 -13.91
C PRO A 68 3.66 3.47 -13.48
N LEU A 69 4.80 3.27 -12.81
CA LEU A 69 5.21 1.96 -12.30
C LEU A 69 4.27 1.46 -11.19
N ILE A 70 3.84 2.37 -10.32
CA ILE A 70 2.85 2.10 -9.27
C ILE A 70 1.48 1.84 -9.88
N LEU A 71 1.07 2.63 -10.88
CA LEU A 71 -0.19 2.43 -11.59
C LEU A 71 -0.20 1.05 -12.25
N LEU A 72 0.89 0.66 -12.90
CA LEU A 72 1.09 -0.66 -13.48
C LEU A 72 1.02 -1.76 -12.40
N GLY A 73 1.71 -1.56 -11.27
CA GLY A 73 1.63 -2.45 -10.13
C GLY A 73 0.20 -2.62 -9.61
N PHE A 74 -0.56 -1.53 -9.50
CA PHE A 74 -1.98 -1.55 -9.12
C PHE A 74 -2.84 -2.30 -10.13
N ILE A 75 -2.63 -2.09 -11.43
CA ILE A 75 -3.35 -2.80 -12.49
C ILE A 75 -3.08 -4.31 -12.42
N VAL A 76 -1.82 -4.71 -12.28
CA VAL A 76 -1.43 -6.12 -12.10
C VAL A 76 -2.05 -6.67 -10.82
N PHE A 77 -2.05 -5.91 -9.73
CA PHE A 77 -2.64 -6.34 -8.46
C PHE A 77 -4.15 -6.51 -8.54
N ILE A 78 -4.86 -5.61 -9.25
CA ILE A 78 -6.28 -5.75 -9.57
C ILE A 78 -6.50 -7.02 -10.37
N PHE A 79 -5.69 -7.26 -11.41
CA PHE A 79 -5.81 -8.44 -12.25
C PHE A 79 -5.62 -9.74 -11.45
N PHE A 80 -4.60 -9.80 -10.59
CA PHE A 80 -4.37 -10.95 -9.70
C PHE A 80 -5.47 -11.11 -8.65
N THR A 81 -5.94 -10.02 -8.06
CA THR A 81 -7.04 -10.07 -7.08
C THR A 81 -8.33 -10.53 -7.74
N TRP A 82 -8.55 -10.12 -9.00
CA TRP A 82 -9.70 -10.53 -9.78
C TRP A 82 -9.61 -11.99 -10.22
N ILE A 83 -8.43 -12.50 -10.56
CA ILE A 83 -8.21 -13.94 -10.79
C ILE A 83 -8.39 -14.75 -9.49
N ALA A 84 -7.82 -14.27 -8.38
CA ALA A 84 -7.79 -15.00 -7.12
C ALA A 84 -9.15 -15.01 -6.38
N TYR A 85 -9.96 -13.96 -6.52
CA TYR A 85 -11.24 -13.82 -5.83
C TYR A 85 -12.45 -13.69 -6.75
N GLY A 86 -12.24 -13.33 -8.02
CA GLY A 86 -13.29 -13.21 -9.02
C GLY A 86 -13.41 -14.49 -9.83
N ARG A 87 -14.17 -15.45 -9.32
CA ARG A 87 -15.15 -16.20 -10.13
C ARG A 87 -14.66 -16.73 -11.50
N LEU A 88 -13.48 -17.34 -11.54
CA LEU A 88 -13.11 -18.30 -12.59
C LEU A 88 -13.29 -19.77 -12.15
N TRP A 89 -13.94 -19.96 -11.00
CA TRP A 89 -14.56 -21.21 -10.58
C TRP A 89 -15.90 -20.87 -9.90
#